data_AF-A0A2H6N4D0-F1
#
_entry.id   AF-A0A2H6N4D0-F1
#
_cell.length_a   1.000
_cell.length_b   1.000
_cell.length_c   1.000
_cell.angle_alpha   90.00
_cell.angle_beta   90.00
_cell.angle_gamma   90.00
#
_symmetry.space_group_name_H-M   'P 1'
#
loop_
_entity.id
_entity.type
_entity.pdbx_description
1 polymer ?
#
loop_
_entity_poly.entity_id
_entity_poly.type
_entity_poly.pdbx_seq_one_letter_code
_entity_poly.pdbx_strand_id
1 'polypeptide(L)'
;FTLRYRLGETWLTASNCKKDLGLLMDNYLNTSQHSVAAAKKANAILSCINRGTESRSHEVLVLLYKALLDHTWNTSSSVTTIQRRIQRRSKMIRGLEAKMYENRLQELGMSSLKKRRTRGDMIALFQYLRG
;
A
#
# COMPACT_ATOMS: atom_id res chain seq x y z
N PHE A 1 -5.03 26.03 22.97
CA PHE A 1 -5.59 27.23 22.32
C PHE A 1 -6.20 26.82 20.99
N THR A 2 -7.52 26.78 20.88
CA THR A 2 -8.20 26.38 19.62
C THR A 2 -8.59 27.65 18.87
N LEU A 3 -7.76 28.07 17.91
CA LEU A 3 -8.03 29.24 17.09
C LEU A 3 -9.18 28.92 16.12
N ARG A 4 -10.25 29.72 16.17
CA ARG A 4 -11.37 29.67 15.22
C ARG A 4 -11.10 30.64 14.08
N TYR A 5 -11.03 30.11 12.87
CA TYR A 5 -10.83 30.89 11.65
C TYR A 5 -12.14 30.94 10.86
N ARG A 6 -12.44 32.08 10.22
CA ARG A 6 -13.63 32.27 9.38
C ARG A 6 -13.21 32.53 7.94
N LEU A 7 -13.78 31.77 6.99
CA LEU A 7 -13.61 32.01 5.56
C LEU A 7 -14.97 32.41 4.99
N GLY A 8 -15.11 33.68 4.60
CA GLY A 8 -16.41 34.25 4.23
C GLY A 8 -17.38 34.23 5.42
N GLU A 9 -18.58 33.68 5.22
CA GLU A 9 -19.59 33.48 6.27
C GLU A 9 -19.48 32.12 6.98
N THR A 10 -18.60 31.23 6.48
CA THR A 10 -18.43 29.89 7.04
C THR A 10 -17.34 29.86 8.10
N TRP A 11 -17.67 29.32 9.27
CA TRP A 11 -16.71 29.06 10.34
C TRP A 11 -15.96 27.75 10.04
N LEU A 12 -14.62 27.82 9.99
CA LEU A 12 -13.80 26.62 9.81
C LEU A 12 -13.73 25.87 11.13
N THR A 13 -14.10 24.60 11.09
CA THR A 13 -13.88 23.67 12.20
C THR A 13 -12.39 23.35 12.30
N ALA A 14 -11.88 23.29 13.53
CA ALA A 14 -10.50 22.89 13.75
C ALA A 14 -10.30 21.46 13.22
N SER A 15 -9.32 21.30 12.32
CA SER A 15 -8.91 20.00 11.79
C SER A 15 -7.61 19.59 12.44
N ASN A 16 -7.51 18.33 12.86
CA ASN A 16 -6.26 17.78 13.39
C ASN A 16 -5.26 17.36 12.30
N CYS A 17 -5.58 17.69 11.04
CA CYS A 17 -4.88 17.22 9.85
C CYS A 17 -4.77 18.37 8.86
N LYS A 18 -3.55 18.69 8.43
CA LYS A 18 -3.26 19.68 7.40
C LYS A 18 -2.75 18.96 6.15
N LYS A 19 -3.23 19.40 4.98
CA LYS A 19 -2.66 19.00 3.70
C LYS A 19 -1.70 20.09 3.23
N ASP A 20 -0.43 19.74 3.08
CA ASP A 20 0.60 20.67 2.60
C ASP A 20 1.53 19.95 1.61
N LEU A 21 1.89 20.61 0.51
CA LEU A 21 2.69 20.05 -0.60
C LEU A 21 2.21 18.67 -1.11
N GLY A 22 0.92 18.36 -0.94
CA GLY A 22 0.32 17.08 -1.32
C GLY A 22 0.37 15.96 -0.25
N LEU A 23 1.04 16.18 0.87
CA LEU A 23 1.10 15.28 2.01
C LEU A 23 0.05 15.65 3.06
N LEU A 24 -0.50 14.64 3.74
CA LEU A 24 -1.47 14.83 4.82
C LEU A 24 -0.77 14.57 6.16
N MET A 25 -0.59 15.61 6.95
CA MET A 25 0.13 15.55 8.24
C MET A 25 -0.82 15.89 9.36
N ASP A 26 -0.73 15.16 10.47
CA ASP A 26 -1.46 15.53 11.68
C ASP A 26 -0.75 16.65 12.46
N ASN A 27 -1.37 17.11 13.56
CA ASN A 27 -0.82 18.15 14.43
C ASN A 27 0.53 17.78 15.08
N TYR A 28 0.93 16.51 15.01
CA TYR A 28 2.21 15.98 15.51
C TYR A 28 3.18 15.66 14.36
N LEU A 29 2.93 16.18 13.15
CA LEU A 29 3.71 15.92 11.93
C LEU A 29 3.73 14.43 11.51
N ASN A 30 2.79 13.62 12.00
CA ASN A 30 2.69 12.22 11.62
C ASN A 30 2.09 12.09 10.21
N THR A 31 2.78 11.34 9.34
CA THR A 31 2.35 11.05 7.96
C THR A 31 1.49 9.78 7.85
N SER A 32 1.19 9.12 8.97
CA SER A 32 0.38 7.89 9.01
C SER A 32 -0.98 8.06 8.33
N GLN A 33 -1.65 9.20 8.52
CA GLN A 33 -2.92 9.50 7.87
C GLN A 33 -2.82 9.63 6.35
N HIS A 34 -1.70 10.17 5.85
CA HIS A 34 -1.44 10.18 4.40
C HIS A 34 -1.39 8.76 3.85
N SER A 35 -0.69 7.85 4.54
CA SER A 35 -0.60 6.44 4.12
C SER A 35 -1.97 5.74 4.13
N VAL A 36 -2.82 6.05 5.11
CA VAL A 36 -4.19 5.52 5.21
C VAL A 36 -5.04 6.05 4.06
N ALA A 37 -4.96 7.35 3.77
CA ALA A 37 -5.67 7.98 2.67
C ALA A 37 -5.22 7.45 1.29
N ALA A 38 -3.91 7.29 1.09
CA ALA A 38 -3.33 6.70 -0.12
C ALA A 38 -3.80 5.24 -0.29
N ALA A 39 -3.77 4.44 0.79
CA ALA A 39 -4.28 3.07 0.77
C ALA A 39 -5.78 3.01 0.44
N LYS A 40 -6.59 3.92 0.98
CA LYS A 40 -8.03 4.01 0.68
C LYS A 40 -8.27 4.33 -0.80
N LYS A 41 -7.53 5.30 -1.35
CA LYS A 41 -7.60 5.65 -2.79
C LYS A 41 -7.17 4.47 -3.68
N ALA A 42 -6.07 3.79 -3.33
CA ALA A 42 -5.62 2.61 -4.06
C ALA A 42 -6.66 1.48 -4.03
N ASN A 43 -7.32 1.25 -2.89
CA ASN A 43 -8.38 0.24 -2.79
C ASN A 43 -9.63 0.61 -3.61
N ALA A 44 -9.97 1.90 -3.69
CA ALA A 44 -11.07 2.36 -4.54
C ALA A 44 -10.78 2.11 -6.03
N ILE A 45 -9.58 2.47 -6.50
CA ILE A 45 -9.13 2.19 -7.87
C ILE A 45 -9.16 0.68 -8.15
N LEU A 46 -8.68 -0.13 -7.20
CA LEU A 46 -8.70 -1.58 -7.31
C LEU A 46 -10.13 -2.14 -7.46
N SER A 47 -11.08 -1.58 -6.71
CA SER A 47 -12.49 -1.95 -6.83
C SER A 47 -13.07 -1.57 -8.19
N CYS A 48 -12.72 -0.39 -8.73
CA CYS A 48 -13.12 0.02 -10.08
C CYS A 48 -12.55 -0.91 -11.16
N ILE A 49 -11.28 -1.30 -11.03
CA ILE A 49 -10.63 -2.25 -11.95
C ILE A 49 -11.37 -3.58 -11.92
N ASN A 50 -11.60 -4.15 -10.74
CA ASN A 50 -12.32 -5.42 -10.55
C ASN A 50 -13.77 -5.42 -11.02
N ARG A 51 -14.38 -4.24 -11.16
CA ARG A 51 -15.72 -4.09 -11.75
C ARG A 51 -15.67 -3.95 -13.27
N GLY A 52 -14.61 -3.34 -13.82
CA GLY A 52 -14.40 -3.20 -15.27
C GLY A 52 -13.66 -4.37 -15.94
N THR A 53 -13.29 -5.41 -15.18
CA THR A 53 -12.43 -6.52 -15.61
C THR A 53 -13.07 -7.56 -16.53
N GLU A 54 -14.35 -7.44 -16.92
CA GLU A 54 -14.95 -8.36 -17.90
C GLU A 54 -14.28 -8.24 -19.30
N SER A 55 -13.55 -7.15 -19.61
CA SER A 55 -12.99 -6.90 -20.95
C SER A 55 -11.46 -6.90 -21.08
N ARG A 56 -10.69 -7.21 -20.02
CA ARG A 56 -9.20 -7.12 -20.05
C ARG A 56 -8.50 -8.47 -19.89
N SER A 57 -7.34 -8.63 -20.54
CA SER A 57 -6.57 -9.88 -20.50
C SER A 57 -5.98 -10.16 -19.12
N HIS A 58 -5.90 -11.45 -18.77
CA HIS A 58 -5.35 -11.97 -17.51
C HIS A 58 -3.95 -11.42 -17.21
N GLU A 59 -3.13 -11.23 -18.25
CA GLU A 59 -1.75 -10.74 -18.15
C GLU A 59 -1.65 -9.29 -17.67
N VAL A 60 -2.53 -8.41 -18.17
CA VAL A 60 -2.59 -7.01 -17.73
C VAL A 60 -3.01 -6.92 -16.26
N LEU A 61 -3.90 -7.82 -15.82
CA LEU A 61 -4.30 -7.91 -14.42
C LEU A 61 -3.17 -8.37 -13.52
N VAL A 62 -2.44 -9.42 -13.92
CA VAL A 62 -1.25 -9.90 -13.19
C VAL A 62 -0.22 -8.78 -13.03
N LEU A 63 0.08 -8.02 -14.10
CA LEU A 63 1.07 -6.95 -14.06
C LEU A 63 0.64 -5.80 -13.13
N LEU A 64 -0.61 -5.37 -13.23
CA LEU A 64 -1.15 -4.31 -12.38
C LEU A 64 -1.18 -4.71 -10.90
N TYR A 65 -1.60 -5.94 -10.61
CA TYR A 65 -1.59 -6.45 -9.24
C TYR A 65 -0.18 -6.62 -8.70
N LYS A 66 0.79 -7.04 -9.52
CA LYS A 66 2.20 -7.11 -9.13
C LYS A 66 2.73 -5.75 -8.68
N ALA A 67 2.46 -4.68 -9.45
CA ALA A 67 2.85 -3.32 -9.09
C ALA A 67 2.23 -2.86 -7.75
N LEU A 68 0.94 -3.15 -7.53
CA LEU A 68 0.26 -2.82 -6.27
C LEU A 68 0.82 -3.61 -5.08
N LEU A 69 1.16 -4.89 -5.28
CA LEU A 69 1.73 -5.75 -4.25
C LEU A 69 3.16 -5.33 -3.88
N ASP A 70 3.97 -4.90 -4.85
CA ASP A 70 5.31 -4.36 -4.60
C ASP A 70 5.25 -3.07 -3.78
N HIS A 71 4.32 -2.16 -4.06
CA HIS A 71 4.11 -0.98 -3.21
C HIS A 71 3.71 -1.36 -1.78
N THR A 72 2.86 -2.38 -1.63
CA THR A 72 2.44 -2.90 -0.31
C THR A 72 3.62 -3.44 0.50
N TRP A 73 4.59 -4.04 -0.19
CA TRP A 73 5.78 -4.63 0.42
C TRP A 73 6.69 -3.63 1.10
N ASN A 74 6.76 -2.41 0.54
CA ASN A 74 7.64 -1.34 1.00
C ASN A 74 6.96 -0.43 2.05
N THR A 75 5.79 -0.82 2.55
CA THR A 75 5.13 -0.07 3.64
C THR A 75 5.83 -0.31 4.97
N SER A 76 5.99 0.73 5.79
CA SER A 76 6.65 0.66 7.12
C SER A 76 5.83 -0.07 8.19
N SER A 77 4.95 -0.99 7.79
CA SER A 77 4.07 -1.75 8.69
C SER A 77 4.73 -3.03 9.22
N SER A 78 4.16 -3.62 10.26
CA SER A 78 4.58 -4.94 10.74
C SER A 78 4.48 -6.03 9.66
N VAL A 79 5.43 -6.97 9.68
CA VAL A 79 5.55 -8.11 8.75
C VAL A 79 4.23 -8.87 8.61
N THR A 80 3.55 -9.13 9.72
CA THR A 80 2.27 -9.85 9.75
C THR A 80 1.17 -9.09 9.01
N THR A 81 1.16 -7.77 9.13
CA THR A 81 0.21 -6.87 8.45
C THR A 81 0.49 -6.80 6.95
N ILE A 82 1.76 -6.73 6.55
CA ILE A 82 2.18 -6.75 5.15
C ILE A 82 1.76 -8.07 4.49
N GLN A 83 2.12 -9.21 5.08
CA GLN A 83 1.78 -10.53 4.57
C GLN A 83 0.26 -10.70 4.42
N ARG A 84 -0.52 -10.30 5.44
CA ARG A 84 -1.99 -10.36 5.41
C ARG A 84 -2.57 -9.52 4.27
N ARG A 85 -2.03 -8.32 4.02
CA ARG A 85 -2.47 -7.44 2.92
C ARG A 85 -2.18 -8.06 1.56
N ILE A 86 -0.98 -8.61 1.37
CA ILE A 86 -0.59 -9.28 0.11
C ILE A 86 -1.46 -10.50 -0.14
N GLN A 87 -1.70 -11.31 0.89
CA GLN A 87 -2.54 -12.50 0.79
C GLN A 87 -4.00 -12.16 0.46
N ARG A 88 -4.55 -11.09 1.02
CA ARG A 88 -5.90 -10.60 0.68
C ARG A 88 -5.96 -10.04 -0.74
N ARG A 89 -4.93 -9.30 -1.17
CA ARG A 89 -4.90 -8.68 -2.51
C ARG A 89 -4.73 -9.68 -3.63
N SER A 90 -3.82 -10.63 -3.49
CA SER A 90 -3.63 -11.71 -4.48
C SER A 90 -4.84 -12.63 -4.61
N LYS A 91 -5.68 -12.76 -3.56
CA LYS A 91 -6.96 -13.49 -3.64
C LYS A 91 -8.01 -12.81 -4.53
N MET A 92 -7.85 -11.52 -4.83
CA MET A 92 -8.80 -10.80 -5.67
C MET A 92 -8.51 -10.95 -7.16
N ILE A 93 -7.42 -11.64 -7.53
CA ILE A 93 -7.06 -11.91 -8.91
C ILE A 93 -7.78 -13.19 -9.32
N ARG A 94 -8.68 -13.09 -10.31
CA ARG A 94 -9.37 -14.24 -10.88
C ARG A 94 -8.35 -15.32 -11.29
N GLY A 95 -8.58 -16.57 -10.90
CA GLY A 95 -7.68 -17.70 -11.15
C GLY A 95 -6.61 -17.92 -10.06
N LEU A 96 -6.42 -16.97 -9.14
CA LEU A 96 -5.51 -17.10 -7.99
C LEU A 96 -6.24 -17.31 -6.65
N GLU A 97 -7.56 -17.15 -6.61
CA GLU A 97 -8.36 -17.08 -5.39
C GLU A 97 -8.23 -18.31 -4.48
N ALA A 98 -8.31 -19.50 -5.08
CA ALA A 98 -8.23 -20.80 -4.40
C ALA A 98 -6.78 -21.31 -4.22
N LYS A 99 -5.79 -20.65 -4.82
CA LYS A 99 -4.40 -21.10 -4.77
C LYS A 99 -3.77 -20.82 -3.40
N MET A 100 -2.88 -21.71 -2.98
CA MET A 100 -2.05 -21.49 -1.81
C MET A 100 -1.19 -20.22 -1.98
N TYR A 101 -0.82 -19.59 -0.87
CA TYR A 101 -0.07 -18.34 -0.87
C TYR A 101 1.23 -18.42 -1.67
N GLU A 102 1.98 -19.51 -1.52
CA GLU A 102 3.25 -19.72 -2.24
C GLU A 102 3.03 -19.86 -3.75
N ASN A 103 2.02 -20.61 -4.18
CA ASN A 103 1.70 -20.78 -5.61
C ASN A 103 1.28 -19.45 -6.24
N ARG A 104 0.53 -18.63 -5.51
CA ARG A 104 0.19 -17.27 -5.97
C ARG A 104 1.43 -16.40 -6.15
N LEU A 105 2.38 -16.46 -5.21
CA LEU A 105 3.63 -15.72 -5.34
C LEU A 105 4.41 -16.17 -6.58
N GLN A 106 4.48 -17.47 -6.83
CA GLN A 106 5.17 -18.03 -8.00
C GLN A 106 4.56 -17.52 -9.32
N GLU A 107 3.23 -17.54 -9.44
CA GLU A 107 2.52 -17.10 -10.64
C GLU A 107 2.60 -15.59 -10.88
N LEU A 108 2.72 -14.81 -9.81
CA LEU A 108 3.02 -13.38 -9.88
C LEU A 108 4.52 -13.08 -10.13
N GLY A 109 5.38 -14.11 -10.14
CA GLY A 109 6.83 -13.96 -10.21
C GLY A 109 7.39 -13.14 -9.04
N MET A 110 6.82 -13.33 -7.85
CA MET A 110 7.19 -12.64 -6.62
C MET A 110 7.90 -13.60 -5.64
N SER A 111 8.92 -13.07 -4.97
CA SER A 111 9.60 -13.76 -3.87
C SER A 111 8.84 -13.55 -2.55
N SER A 112 8.92 -14.52 -1.62
CA SER A 112 8.30 -14.41 -0.30
C SER A 112 8.89 -13.30 0.58
N LEU A 113 8.11 -12.86 1.58
CA LEU A 113 8.46 -11.80 2.53
C LEU A 113 9.74 -12.09 3.30
N LYS A 114 9.87 -13.34 3.73
CA LYS A 114 11.08 -13.85 4.37
C LYS A 114 12.30 -13.68 3.46
N LYS A 115 12.24 -14.15 2.21
CA LYS A 115 13.36 -14.07 1.27
C LYS A 115 13.77 -12.63 0.98
N ARG A 116 12.82 -11.71 0.77
CA ARG A 116 13.14 -10.29 0.53
C ARG A 116 13.76 -9.61 1.74
N ARG A 117 13.31 -9.94 2.96
CA ARG A 117 13.87 -9.36 4.20
C ARG A 117 15.30 -9.84 4.40
N THR A 118 15.54 -11.15 4.28
CA THR A 118 16.89 -11.73 4.36
C THR A 118 17.84 -11.08 3.35
N ARG A 119 17.38 -10.85 2.11
CA ARG A 119 18.18 -10.11 1.11
C ARG A 119 18.46 -8.67 1.56
N GLY A 120 17.46 -7.97 2.10
CA GLY A 120 17.62 -6.63 2.64
C GLY A 120 18.62 -6.57 3.80
N ASP A 121 18.54 -7.53 4.72
CA ASP A 121 19.43 -7.65 5.88
C ASP A 121 20.88 -7.94 5.42
N MET A 122 21.06 -8.79 4.41
CA MET A 122 22.36 -9.05 3.79
C MET A 122 22.94 -7.80 3.10
N ILE A 123 22.10 -7.03 2.40
CA ILE A 123 22.53 -5.75 1.80
C ILE A 123 22.95 -4.76 2.87
N ALA A 124 22.17 -4.64 3.96
CA ALA A 124 22.48 -3.75 5.07
C ALA A 124 23.79 -4.17 5.77
N LEU A 125 23.99 -5.47 6.02
CA LEU A 125 25.24 -6.00 6.57
C LEU A 125 26.42 -5.69 5.64
N PHE A 126 26.26 -5.91 4.33
CA PHE A 126 27.30 -5.59 3.35
C PHE A 126 27.64 -4.10 3.33
N GLN A 127 26.64 -3.22 3.37
CA GLN A 127 26.83 -1.77 3.47
C GLN A 127 27.58 -1.40 4.75
N TYR A 128 27.18 -1.96 5.89
CA TYR A 128 27.85 -1.75 7.17
C TYR A 128 29.32 -2.19 7.14
N LEU A 129 29.62 -3.32 6.51
CA LEU A 129 30.99 -3.82 6.37
C LEU A 129 31.84 -3.01 5.39
N ARG A 130 31.22 -2.29 4.44
CA ARG A 130 31.93 -1.49 3.43
C ARG A 130 32.25 -0.06 3.86
N GLY A 131 31.57 0.46 4.89
CA GLY A 131 31.67 1.86 5.32
C GLY A 131 30.72 2.75 4.53
#